data_AF-A0A2V5UTS1-F1
#
_entry.id   AF-A0A2V5UTS1-F1
#
_cell.length_a   1.000
_cell.length_b   1.000
_cell.length_c   1.000
_cell.angle_alpha   90.00
_cell.angle_beta   90.00
_cell.angle_gamma   90.00
#
_symmetry.space_group_name_H-M   'P 1'
#
loop_
_entity.id
_entity.type
_entity.pdbx_description
1 polymer ?
#
loop_
_entity_poly.entity_id
_entity_poly.type
_entity_poly.pdbx_seq_one_letter_code
_entity_poly.pdbx_strand_id
1 'polypeptide(L)' 'MADKLSKQPENAPGQWYVDTSCALCRLCLEEAPNLITYNRDE' A
#
# COMPACT_ATOMS: atom_id res chain seq x y z
N MET A 1 -8.94 -10.84 -1.22
CA MET A 1 -7.75 -11.24 -2.02
C MET A 1 -7.34 -10.04 -2.82
N ALA A 2 -6.05 -9.76 -2.94
CA ALA A 2 -5.58 -8.55 -3.60
C ALA A 2 -5.87 -8.56 -5.10
N ASP A 3 -6.47 -7.49 -5.62
CA ASP A 3 -6.77 -7.35 -7.05
C ASP A 3 -5.70 -6.53 -7.75
N LYS A 4 -5.07 -7.12 -8.77
CA LYS A 4 -4.00 -6.48 -9.56
C LYS A 4 -4.47 -5.30 -10.39
N LEU A 5 -5.77 -5.20 -10.66
CA LEU A 5 -6.36 -4.07 -11.38
C LEU A 5 -6.65 -2.88 -10.46
N SER A 6 -6.75 -3.13 -9.15
CA SER A 6 -7.17 -2.16 -8.15
C SER A 6 -5.98 -1.57 -7.38
N LYS A 7 -4.84 -1.34 -8.04
CA LYS A 7 -3.63 -0.82 -7.38
C LYS A 7 -3.80 0.64 -6.99
N GLN A 8 -3.24 1.01 -5.84
CA GLN A 8 -3.05 2.41 -5.48
C GLN A 8 -2.13 3.10 -6.50
N PRO A 9 -2.45 4.33 -6.94
CA PRO A 9 -1.68 5.04 -7.97
C PRO A 9 -0.29 5.47 -7.48
N GLU A 10 -0.07 5.56 -6.17
CA GLU A 10 1.20 5.95 -5.56
C GLU A 10 2.20 4.80 -5.42
N ASN A 11 1.81 3.57 -5.79
CA ASN A 11 2.70 2.42 -5.71
C ASN A 11 3.96 2.62 -6.56
N ALA A 12 5.11 2.34 -5.97
CA ALA A 12 6.37 2.27 -6.70
C ALA A 12 6.35 1.11 -7.72
N PRO A 13 7.09 1.21 -8.84
CA PRO A 13 7.24 0.11 -9.78
C PRO A 13 7.90 -1.10 -9.09
N GLY A 14 7.33 -2.29 -9.26
CA GLY A 14 7.85 -3.51 -8.65
C GLY A 14 6.85 -4.66 -8.63
N GLN A 15 7.25 -5.76 -7.98
CA GLN A 15 6.41 -6.95 -7.83
C GLN A 15 5.29 -6.75 -6.80
N TRP A 16 5.54 -5.93 -5.78
CA TRP A 16 4.65 -5.68 -4.66
C TRP A 16 3.84 -4.41 -4.88
N TYR A 17 2.60 -4.39 -4.39
CA TYR A 17 1.70 -3.26 -4.50
C TYR A 17 0.68 -3.29 -3.38
N VAL A 18 0.16 -2.11 -3.01
CA VAL A 18 -1.02 -1.95 -2.16
C VAL A 18 -2.22 -1.72 -3.07
N ASP A 19 -3.31 -2.45 -2.85
CA ASP A 19 -4.56 -2.19 -3.57
C ASP A 19 -5.48 -1.23 -2.80
N THR A 20 -6.54 -0.78 -3.48
CA THR A 20 -7.54 0.13 -2.92
C THR A 20 -8.44 -0.52 -1.86
N SER A 21 -8.36 -1.84 -1.67
CA SER A 21 -9.09 -2.58 -0.63
C SER A 21 -8.33 -2.69 0.70
N CYS A 22 -7.18 -2.02 0.83
CA CYS A 22 -6.40 -1.95 2.07
C CYS A 22 -7.27 -1.49 3.26
N ALA A 23 -7.31 -2.29 4.33
CA ALA A 23 -8.10 -2.02 5.54
C ALA A 23 -7.38 -1.10 6.56
N LEU A 24 -6.23 -0.52 6.20
CA LEU A 24 -5.42 0.34 7.06
C LEU A 24 -5.11 -0.24 8.46
N CYS A 25 -4.79 -1.55 8.53
CA CYS A 25 -4.51 -2.23 9.79
C CYS A 25 -3.16 -1.88 10.44
N ARG A 26 -2.36 -1.03 9.80
CA ARG A 26 -1.03 -0.52 10.22
C ARG A 26 0.11 -1.52 10.31
N LEU A 27 -0.13 -2.83 10.24
CA LEU A 27 0.92 -3.85 10.31
C LEU A 27 2.07 -3.58 9.32
N CYS A 28 1.76 -3.25 8.06
CA CYS A 28 2.80 -2.98 7.07
C CYS A 28 3.67 -1.75 7.40
N LEU A 29 3.10 -0.75 8.08
CA LEU A 29 3.84 0.45 8.51
C LEU A 29 4.80 0.14 9.65
N GLU A 30 4.44 -0.79 10.54
CA GLU A 30 5.28 -1.22 11.66
C GLU A 30 6.42 -2.13 11.18
N GLU A 31 6.12 -3.09 10.31
CA GLU A 31 7.10 -4.06 9.80
C GLU A 31 8.02 -3.47 8.72
N ALA A 32 7.54 -2.49 7.94
CA ALA A 32 8.28 -1.92 6.82
C ALA A 32 8.19 -0.38 6.77
N PRO A 33 8.61 0.34 7.84
CA PRO A 33 8.44 1.78 7.99
C PRO A 33 9.14 2.62 6.91
N ASN A 34 10.15 2.05 6.24
CA ASN A 34 10.91 2.74 5.18
C ASN A 34 10.40 2.44 3.76
N LEU A 35 9.44 1.54 3.61
CA LEU A 35 8.94 1.10 2.30
C LEU A 35 7.48 1.49 2.04
N ILE A 36 6.74 1.87 3.08
CA ILE A 36 5.34 2.25 2.99
C ILE A 36 5.07 3.47 3.86
N THR A 37 4.19 4.34 3.40
CA THR A 37 3.77 5.56 4.09
C THR A 37 2.29 5.78 3.84
N TYR A 38 1.65 6.58 4.69
CA TYR A 38 0.32 7.10 4.38
C TYR A 38 0.37 7.96 3.10
N ASN A 39 -0.72 7.94 2.36
CA ASN A 39 -0.95 8.91 1.30
C ASN A 39 -0.93 10.31 1.95
N ARG A 40 -0.42 11.30 1.20
CA ARG A 40 -0.26 12.67 1.73
C ARG A 40 -1.59 13.42 1.87
N ASP A 41 -2.67 12.84 1.34
CA ASP A 41 -4.03 13.32 1.42
C ASP A 41 -4.74 12.69 2.61
N GLU A 42 -4.32 13.06 3.82
CA GLU A 42 -5.12 13.00 5.05
C GLU A 42 -4.78 14.18 5.97
#